data_AF-A0A3M6ZF66-F1
#
_entry.id   AF-A0A3M6ZF66-F1
#
_cell.length_a   1.000
_cell.length_b   1.000
_cell.length_c   1.000
_cell.angle_alpha   90.00
_cell.angle_beta   90.00
_cell.angle_gamma   90.00
#
_symmetry.space_group_name_H-M   'P 1'
#
loop_
_entity.id
_entity.type
_entity.pdbx_description
1 polymer ?
#
loop_
_entity_poly.entity_id
_entity_poly.type
_entity_poly.pdbx_seq_one_letter_code
_entity_poly.pdbx_strand_id
1 'polypeptide(L)'
;MSQSLRPYLSCVRNTLTAALSLSNFASQASERHNVPEIEARTSPELILNPLTVSRNQEERVLIEPSVNSVRGYDISFLITNFHTEEMLKHKLVDFIIQFMEEVDREISEMKLFLNARARFVAESFLAP
;
A
#
# COMPACT_ATOMS: atom_id res chain seq x y z
N MET A 1 -4.67 -14.00 18.21
CA MET A 1 -5.22 -12.63 18.24
C MET A 1 -5.54 -12.21 16.81
N SER A 2 -6.81 -12.27 16.37
CA SER A 2 -7.17 -12.10 14.93
C SER A 2 -8.44 -11.27 14.67
N GLN A 3 -9.22 -10.92 15.71
CA GLN A 3 -10.54 -10.27 15.56
C GLN A 3 -10.51 -8.88 14.89
N SER A 4 -9.40 -8.13 14.96
CA SER A 4 -9.31 -6.77 14.40
C SER A 4 -8.69 -6.67 13.00
N LEU A 5 -8.04 -7.73 12.48
CA LEU A 5 -7.37 -7.68 11.17
C LEU A 5 -8.39 -7.63 10.03
N ARG A 6 -9.38 -8.53 10.06
CA ARG A 6 -10.43 -8.60 9.05
C ARG A 6 -11.22 -7.29 8.89
N PRO A 7 -11.72 -6.65 9.97
CA PRO A 7 -12.41 -5.36 9.84
C PRO A 7 -11.46 -4.24 9.40
N TYR A 8 -10.18 -4.27 9.80
CA TYR A 8 -9.18 -3.32 9.31
C TYR A 8 -8.97 -3.42 7.80
N LEU A 9 -8.69 -4.62 7.27
CA LEU A 9 -8.51 -4.85 5.84
C LEU A 9 -9.78 -4.56 5.04
N SER A 10 -10.96 -4.84 5.59
CA SER A 10 -12.23 -4.44 4.97
C SER A 10 -12.39 -2.92 4.89
N CYS A 11 -11.97 -2.19 5.92
CA CYS A 11 -11.99 -0.73 5.92
C CYS A 11 -11.01 -0.18 4.88
N VAL A 12 -9.77 -0.66 4.86
CA VAL A 12 -8.75 -0.28 3.87
C VAL A 12 -9.25 -0.56 2.44
N ARG A 13 -9.82 -1.74 2.19
CA ARG A 13 -10.41 -2.12 0.89
C ARG A 13 -11.51 -1.15 0.44
N ASN A 14 -12.45 -0.83 1.33
CA ASN A 14 -13.55 0.09 1.01
C ASN A 14 -13.02 1.50 0.74
N THR A 15 -12.08 1.98 1.56
CA THR A 15 -11.47 3.30 1.39
C THR A 15 -10.65 3.38 0.10
N LEU A 16 -9.87 2.36 -0.24
CA LEU A 16 -9.14 2.28 -1.53
C LEU A 16 -10.10 2.21 -2.71
N THR A 17 -11.20 1.46 -2.60
CA THR A 17 -12.21 1.38 -3.66
C THR A 17 -12.83 2.74 -3.95
N ALA A 18 -13.04 3.56 -2.92
CA ALA A 18 -13.51 4.92 -3.05
C ALA A 18 -12.41 5.86 -3.58
N ALA A 19 -11.18 5.76 -3.06
CA ALA A 19 -10.06 6.62 -3.44
C ALA A 19 -9.57 6.38 -4.88
N LEU A 20 -9.73 5.16 -5.41
CA LEU A 20 -9.35 4.79 -6.78
C LEU A 20 -10.41 5.16 -7.83
N SER A 21 -11.28 6.13 -7.55
CA SER A 21 -12.14 6.78 -8.55
C SER A 21 -11.36 7.83 -9.35
N LEU A 22 -10.25 7.40 -9.97
CA LEU A 22 -9.33 8.29 -10.70
C LEU A 22 -9.87 8.63 -12.08
N SER A 23 -9.50 9.80 -12.56
CA SER A 23 -9.78 10.26 -13.92
C SER A 23 -8.51 10.82 -14.56
N ASN A 24 -8.41 10.68 -15.89
CA ASN A 24 -7.32 11.31 -16.63
C ASN A 24 -7.47 12.84 -16.52
N PHE A 25 -6.42 13.51 -16.04
CA PHE A 25 -6.40 14.95 -15.79
C PHE A 25 -5.05 15.51 -16.23
N ALA A 26 -5.07 16.50 -17.13
CA ALA A 26 -3.87 17.15 -17.62
C ALA A 26 -3.30 18.12 -16.58
N SER A 27 -1.97 18.26 -16.54
CA SER A 27 -1.32 19.16 -15.58
C SER A 27 -1.72 20.61 -15.83
N GLN A 28 -2.09 21.33 -14.78
CA GLN A 28 -2.36 22.77 -14.86
C GLN A 28 -1.08 23.61 -14.88
N ALA A 29 0.01 23.09 -14.31
CA ALA A 29 1.28 23.82 -14.18
C ALA A 29 2.21 23.59 -15.39
N SER A 30 2.08 22.47 -16.08
CA SER A 30 2.96 22.09 -17.20
C SER A 30 2.16 21.77 -18.46
N GLU A 31 2.33 22.60 -19.49
CA GLU A 31 1.60 22.42 -20.75
C GLU A 31 1.94 21.07 -21.39
N ARG A 32 0.92 20.36 -21.89
CA ARG A 32 1.02 19.06 -22.59
C ARG A 32 1.62 17.92 -21.75
N HIS A 33 1.65 18.05 -20.43
CA HIS A 33 2.07 16.98 -19.53
C HIS A 33 0.87 16.46 -18.72
N ASN A 34 0.91 15.17 -18.40
CA ASN A 34 0.07 14.57 -17.37
C ASN A 34 1.01 14.17 -16.23
N VAL A 35 0.80 14.77 -15.05
CA VAL A 35 1.61 14.55 -13.86
C VAL A 35 0.71 14.04 -12.74
N PRO A 36 1.19 13.12 -11.89
CA PRO A 36 0.45 12.72 -10.70
C PRO A 36 0.33 13.92 -9.75
N GLU A 37 -0.87 14.49 -9.65
CA GLU A 37 -1.11 15.75 -8.91
C GLU A 37 -0.80 15.60 -7.42
N ILE A 38 -0.95 14.40 -6.86
CA ILE A 38 -0.61 14.14 -5.46
C ILE A 38 0.89 14.25 -5.16
N GLU A 39 1.74 14.01 -6.17
CA GLU A 39 3.20 14.14 -6.05
C GLU A 39 3.66 15.54 -6.44
N ALA A 40 3.10 16.10 -7.51
CA ALA A 40 3.45 17.43 -7.99
C ALA A 40 3.11 18.52 -6.97
N ARG A 41 1.95 18.38 -6.29
CA ARG A 41 1.44 19.31 -5.28
C ARG A 41 1.41 20.78 -5.74
N THR A 42 1.31 20.99 -7.05
CA THR A 42 1.22 22.32 -7.66
C THR A 42 -0.21 22.88 -7.61
N SER A 43 -1.20 21.99 -7.62
CA SER A 43 -2.62 22.31 -7.76
C SER A 43 -3.39 21.80 -6.52
N PRO A 44 -3.43 22.57 -5.41
CA PRO A 44 -3.98 22.09 -4.14
C PRO A 44 -5.47 21.76 -4.20
N GLU A 45 -6.22 22.35 -5.13
CA GLU A 45 -7.64 22.05 -5.37
C GLU A 45 -7.88 20.65 -5.95
N LEU A 46 -6.85 20.00 -6.48
CA LEU A 46 -6.90 18.64 -7.03
C LEU A 46 -6.53 17.57 -5.99
N ILE A 47 -6.05 18.00 -4.82
CA ILE A 47 -5.68 17.12 -3.71
C ILE A 47 -6.90 16.95 -2.80
N LEU A 48 -7.26 15.70 -2.55
CA LEU A 48 -8.36 15.37 -1.65
C LEU A 48 -7.86 15.20 -0.22
N ASN A 49 -8.79 15.22 0.73
CA ASN A 49 -8.48 15.04 2.14
C ASN A 49 -7.77 13.70 2.38
N PRO A 50 -6.57 13.71 2.99
CA PRO A 50 -5.89 12.47 3.35
C PRO A 50 -6.69 11.66 4.37
N LEU A 51 -6.74 10.34 4.17
CA LEU A 51 -7.47 9.41 5.03
C LEU A 51 -6.48 8.46 5.70
N THR A 52 -6.52 8.37 7.03
CA THR A 52 -5.75 7.38 7.78
C THR A 52 -6.67 6.30 8.30
N VAL A 53 -6.36 5.04 7.99
CA VAL A 53 -6.99 3.87 8.60
C VAL A 53 -5.95 3.21 9.49
N SER A 54 -6.22 3.11 10.79
CA SER A 54 -5.29 2.54 11.78
C SER A 54 -5.90 1.32 12.46
N ARG A 55 -5.12 0.24 12.56
CA ARG A 55 -5.46 -0.93 13.40
C ARG A 55 -4.91 -0.77 14.82
N ASN A 56 -3.71 -0.21 14.96
CA ASN A 56 -3.07 0.14 16.23
C ASN A 56 -2.05 1.29 16.00
N GLN A 57 -1.17 1.56 16.96
CA GLN A 57 -0.19 2.65 16.85
C GLN A 57 0.90 2.40 15.79
N GLU A 58 1.20 1.13 15.52
CA GLU A 58 2.24 0.67 14.58
C GLU A 58 1.66 0.36 13.20
N GLU A 59 0.48 -0.25 13.13
CA GLU A 59 -0.21 -0.66 11.91
C GLU A 59 -1.22 0.41 11.46
N ARG A 60 -0.84 1.21 10.48
CA ARG A 60 -1.71 2.21 9.85
C ARG A 60 -1.43 2.36 8.37
N VAL A 61 -2.47 2.65 7.60
CA VAL A 61 -2.39 3.02 6.18
C VAL A 61 -2.86 4.45 6.04
N LEU A 62 -2.02 5.29 5.44
CA LEU A 62 -2.38 6.63 5.01
C LEU A 62 -2.63 6.60 3.50
N ILE A 63 -3.80 7.07 3.11
CA ILE A 63 -4.27 7.18 1.74
C ILE A 63 -4.33 8.68 1.43
N GLU A 64 -3.51 9.14 0.50
CA GLU A 64 -3.50 10.51 0.02
C GLU A 64 -4.08 10.54 -1.40
N PRO A 65 -5.37 10.83 -1.60
CA PRO A 65 -5.97 10.79 -2.92
C PRO A 65 -5.89 12.15 -3.64
N SER A 66 -5.85 12.11 -4.96
CA SER A 66 -6.03 13.25 -5.86
C SER A 66 -6.90 12.85 -7.05
N VAL A 67 -7.19 13.80 -7.94
CA VAL A 67 -8.02 13.57 -9.14
C VAL A 67 -7.49 12.45 -10.07
N ASN A 68 -6.16 12.26 -10.15
CA ASN A 68 -5.53 11.34 -11.09
C ASN A 68 -4.54 10.34 -10.46
N SER A 69 -4.26 10.42 -9.15
CA SER A 69 -3.27 9.58 -8.47
C SER A 69 -3.49 9.44 -6.96
N VAL A 70 -2.99 8.36 -6.34
CA VAL A 70 -3.03 8.09 -4.88
C VAL A 70 -1.66 7.61 -4.36
N ARG A 71 -1.24 8.04 -3.15
CA ARG A 71 0.07 7.69 -2.50
C ARG A 71 -0.09 6.98 -1.12
N GLY A 72 0.90 6.16 -0.71
CA GLY A 72 1.00 5.48 0.62
C GLY A 72 2.45 5.31 1.18
N TYR A 73 2.66 4.88 2.44
CA TYR A 73 3.90 4.93 3.28
C TYR A 73 4.57 3.54 3.52
N ASP A 74 5.79 3.48 4.11
CA ASP A 74 6.70 2.32 4.34
C ASP A 74 7.03 1.48 3.08
N ILE A 75 5.99 1.03 2.38
CA ILE A 75 6.00 0.61 0.99
C ILE A 75 4.92 1.42 0.26
N SER A 76 5.34 2.30 -0.65
CA SER A 76 4.44 3.18 -1.40
C SER A 76 3.98 2.51 -2.70
N PHE A 77 2.67 2.36 -2.89
CA PHE A 77 2.08 2.12 -4.20
C PHE A 77 1.59 3.42 -4.80
N LEU A 78 2.09 3.77 -5.99
CA LEU A 78 1.53 4.83 -6.83
C LEU A 78 0.57 4.19 -7.83
N ILE A 79 -0.72 4.45 -7.67
CA ILE A 79 -1.73 4.04 -8.66
C ILE A 79 -2.20 5.28 -9.43
N THR A 80 -2.04 5.22 -10.75
CA THR A 80 -2.43 6.27 -11.70
C THR A 80 -3.64 5.81 -12.52
N ASN A 81 -4.22 6.73 -13.31
CA ASN A 81 -5.32 6.39 -14.22
C ASN A 81 -4.93 5.32 -15.26
N PHE A 82 -3.68 5.32 -15.75
CA PHE A 82 -3.21 4.34 -16.74
C PHE A 82 -3.32 2.90 -16.22
N HIS A 83 -2.98 2.69 -14.94
CA HIS A 83 -3.15 1.38 -14.31
C HIS A 83 -4.63 0.94 -14.26
N THR A 84 -5.56 1.87 -14.04
CA THR A 84 -7.01 1.55 -14.00
C THR A 84 -7.65 1.42 -15.38
N GLU A 85 -7.02 1.96 -16.42
CA GLU A 85 -7.43 1.80 -17.81
C GLU A 85 -6.97 0.45 -18.38
N GLU A 86 -5.76 0.00 -18.03
CA GLU A 86 -5.19 -1.28 -18.49
C GLU A 86 -5.58 -2.48 -17.62
N MET A 87 -5.80 -2.26 -16.32
CA MET A 87 -6.10 -3.32 -15.35
C MET A 87 -7.43 -3.09 -14.66
N LEU A 88 -8.09 -4.19 -14.30
CA LEU A 88 -9.33 -4.14 -13.55
C LEU A 88 -9.07 -3.63 -12.12
N LYS A 89 -9.66 -2.48 -11.77
CA LYS A 89 -9.49 -1.84 -10.44
C LYS A 89 -9.72 -2.79 -9.26
N HIS A 90 -10.68 -3.71 -9.35
CA HIS A 90 -10.97 -4.65 -8.28
C HIS A 90 -9.85 -5.67 -8.08
N LYS A 91 -9.12 -6.03 -9.15
CA LYS A 91 -7.93 -6.89 -9.08
C LYS A 91 -6.72 -6.16 -8.51
N LEU A 92 -6.56 -4.87 -8.79
CA LEU A 92 -5.53 -4.04 -8.14
C LEU A 92 -5.76 -3.94 -6.63
N VAL A 93 -7.02 -3.72 -6.22
CA VAL A 93 -7.38 -3.72 -4.80
C VAL A 93 -7.13 -5.09 -4.16
N ASP A 94 -7.51 -6.19 -4.83
CA ASP A 94 -7.22 -7.54 -4.34
C ASP A 94 -5.72 -7.78 -4.17
N PHE A 95 -4.90 -7.34 -5.13
CA PHE A 95 -3.45 -7.43 -5.07
C PHE A 95 -2.89 -6.67 -3.86
N ILE A 96 -3.31 -5.44 -3.60
CA ILE A 96 -2.83 -4.66 -2.44
C ILE A 96 -3.19 -5.37 -1.14
N ILE A 97 -4.42 -5.88 -1.02
CA ILE A 97 -4.86 -6.59 0.19
C ILE A 97 -4.06 -7.87 0.39
N GLN A 98 -3.86 -8.66 -0.68
CA GLN A 98 -3.05 -9.87 -0.62
C GLN A 98 -1.60 -9.55 -0.24
N PHE A 99 -1.00 -8.52 -0.85
CA PHE A 99 0.35 -8.06 -0.52
C PHE A 99 0.49 -7.71 0.96
N MET A 100 -0.48 -6.96 1.52
CA MET A 100 -0.49 -6.63 2.95
C MET A 100 -0.59 -7.87 3.84
N GLU A 101 -1.35 -8.89 3.46
CA GLU A 101 -1.45 -10.15 4.22
C GLU A 101 -0.19 -11.02 4.11
N GLU A 102 0.42 -11.07 2.93
CA GLU A 102 1.55 -11.96 2.65
C GLU A 102 2.88 -11.44 3.22
N VAL A 103 3.11 -10.12 3.19
CA VAL A 103 4.36 -9.52 3.73
C VAL A 103 4.56 -9.88 5.21
N ASP A 104 3.50 -9.79 6.02
CA ASP A 104 3.57 -10.15 7.44
C ASP A 104 3.90 -11.64 7.65
N ARG A 105 3.32 -12.51 6.82
CA ARG A 105 3.59 -13.95 6.84
C ARG A 105 5.05 -14.22 6.42
N GLU A 106 5.50 -13.66 5.32
CA GLU A 106 6.87 -13.86 4.81
C GLU A 106 7.92 -13.35 5.79
N ILE A 107 7.73 -12.18 6.42
CA ILE A 107 8.65 -11.68 7.46
C ILE A 107 8.71 -12.64 8.64
N SER A 108 7.56 -13.20 9.04
CA SER A 108 7.49 -14.17 10.13
C SER A 108 8.22 -15.47 9.76
N GLU A 109 8.03 -15.97 8.54
CA GLU A 109 8.73 -17.15 8.02
C GLU A 109 10.25 -16.92 7.94
N MET A 110 10.69 -15.78 7.41
CA MET A 110 12.10 -15.41 7.34
C MET A 110 12.76 -15.37 8.73
N LYS A 111 12.07 -14.81 9.74
CA LYS A 111 12.55 -14.82 11.14
C LYS A 111 12.71 -16.24 11.68
N LEU A 112 11.74 -17.12 11.40
CA LEU A 112 11.81 -18.53 11.82
C LEU A 112 12.97 -19.27 11.15
N PHE A 113 13.16 -19.10 9.84
CA PHE A 113 14.27 -19.70 9.11
C PHE A 113 15.63 -19.22 9.62
N LEU A 114 15.76 -17.92 9.92
CA LEU A 114 17.00 -17.36 10.46
C LEU A 114 17.32 -17.97 11.83
N ASN A 115 16.33 -18.09 12.71
CA ASN A 115 16.50 -18.71 14.03
C ASN A 115 16.87 -20.19 13.94
N ALA A 116 16.20 -20.96 13.07
CA ALA A 116 16.50 -22.36 12.84
C ALA A 116 17.93 -22.55 12.31
N ARG A 117 18.35 -21.70 11.37
CA ARG A 117 19.72 -21.73 10.82
C ARG A 117 20.76 -21.36 11.86
N ALA A 118 20.51 -20.33 12.66
CA ALA A 118 21.41 -19.93 13.75
C ALA A 118 21.60 -21.06 14.77
N ARG A 119 20.51 -21.77 15.11
CA ARG A 119 20.55 -22.95 15.97
C ARG A 119 21.40 -24.07 15.37
N PHE A 120 21.16 -24.42 14.10
CA PHE A 120 21.93 -25.46 13.41
C PHE A 120 23.43 -25.17 13.37
N VAL A 121 23.80 -23.91 13.11
CA VAL A 121 25.20 -23.47 13.12
C VAL A 121 25.82 -23.60 14.52
N ALA A 122 25.09 -23.18 15.57
CA ALA A 122 25.56 -23.30 16.94
C ALA A 122 25.74 -24.77 17.37
N GLU A 123 24.78 -25.64 17.02
CA GLU A 123 24.86 -27.09 17.27
C GLU A 123 26.04 -27.72 16.54
N SER A 124 26.29 -27.35 15.28
CA SER A 124 27.42 -27.86 14.49
C SER A 124 28.78 -27.38 15.03
N PHE A 125 28.85 -26.17 15.56
CA PHE A 125 30.09 -25.60 16.11
C PHE A 125 30.44 -26.15 17.50
N LEU A 126 29.42 -26.45 18.31
CA LEU A 126 29.58 -26.96 19.68
C LEU A 126 29.58 -28.49 19.77
N ALA A 127 29.24 -29.19 18.68
CA ALA A 127 29.41 -30.63 18.59
C ALA A 127 30.91 -30.99 18.67
N PRO A 128 31.29 -31.98 19.51
CA PRO A 128 32.68 -32.37 19.71
C PRO A 128 33.33 -33.00 18.46
#